data_AF-A0A7S4UMN6-F1
#
_entry.id   AF-A0A7S4UMN6-F1
#
_cell.length_a   1.000
_cell.length_b   1.000
_cell.length_c   1.000
_cell.angle_alpha   90.00
_cell.angle_beta   90.00
_cell.angle_gamma   90.00
#
_symmetry.space_group_name_H-M   'P 1'
#
loop_
_entity.id
_entity.type
_entity.pdbx_description
1 polymer ?
#
loop_
_entity_poly.entity_id
_entity_poly.type
_entity_poly.pdbx_seq_one_letter_code
_entity_poly.pdbx_strand_id
1 'polypeptide(L)'
;MNIVVRDTLEAAEAAHVAVKQAAGLAAEEAALPFKQARLRAEEAMRNNLTQAKVLATRVGRLKQQALEMARESQAAQRQNSTTDAHRMQDSARELMKEAQELESQAKGFQRMAEATRGGLGIYALRAKAAATRAAQRVNPGGDGPLLLPPPPPPLRPAPRGSAK
;
A
#
# COMPACT_ATOMS: atom_id res chain seq x y z
N MET A 1 45.60 -3.85 -30.43
CA MET A 1 44.21 -4.22 -30.10
C MET A 1 43.38 -4.01 -31.37
N ASN A 2 42.66 -5.02 -31.84
CA ASN A 2 41.96 -5.00 -33.14
C ASN A 2 40.73 -4.08 -33.06
N ILE A 3 40.55 -3.17 -34.03
CA ILE A 3 39.42 -2.20 -34.08
C ILE A 3 38.07 -2.93 -33.96
N VAL A 4 37.94 -4.05 -34.67
CA VAL A 4 36.76 -4.93 -34.63
C VAL A 4 36.44 -5.45 -33.23
N VAL A 5 37.45 -5.75 -32.41
CA VAL A 5 37.24 -6.23 -31.03
C VAL A 5 36.72 -5.09 -30.15
N ARG A 6 37.22 -3.87 -30.35
CA ARG A 6 36.75 -2.68 -29.61
C ARG A 6 35.30 -2.37 -29.95
N ASP A 7 34.96 -2.34 -31.23
CA ASP A 7 33.59 -2.05 -31.71
C ASP A 7 32.59 -3.11 -31.22
N THR A 8 32.98 -4.39 -31.17
CA THR A 8 32.12 -5.46 -30.63
C THR A 8 31.93 -5.36 -29.11
N LEU A 9 32.94 -4.87 -28.38
CA LEU A 9 32.84 -4.67 -26.93
C LEU A 9 31.91 -3.49 -26.62
N GLU A 10 32.10 -2.37 -27.32
CA GLU A 10 31.26 -1.17 -27.19
C GLU A 10 29.78 -1.48 -27.53
N ALA A 11 29.53 -2.27 -28.57
CA ALA A 11 28.18 -2.72 -28.92
C ALA A 11 27.56 -3.66 -27.87
N ALA A 12 28.36 -4.55 -27.27
CA ALA A 12 27.90 -5.45 -26.21
C ALA A 12 27.59 -4.69 -24.91
N GLU A 13 28.40 -3.70 -24.55
CA GLU A 13 28.17 -2.81 -23.40
C GLU A 13 26.89 -1.98 -23.59
N ALA A 14 26.70 -1.40 -24.78
CA ALA A 14 25.47 -0.66 -25.10
C ALA A 14 24.22 -1.55 -25.02
N ALA A 15 24.29 -2.78 -25.54
CA ALA A 15 23.19 -3.75 -25.44
C ALA A 15 22.90 -4.14 -23.97
N HIS A 16 23.93 -4.31 -23.15
CA HIS A 16 23.79 -4.56 -21.70
C HIS A 16 23.07 -3.42 -20.99
N VAL A 17 23.48 -2.17 -21.25
CA VAL A 17 22.84 -0.99 -20.66
C VAL A 17 21.36 -0.91 -21.08
N ALA A 18 21.06 -1.13 -22.35
CA ALA A 18 19.69 -1.11 -22.87
C ALA A 18 18.80 -2.19 -22.20
N VAL A 19 19.31 -3.42 -22.05
CA VAL A 19 18.59 -4.52 -21.38
C VAL A 19 18.36 -4.22 -19.91
N LYS A 20 19.35 -3.64 -19.21
CA LYS A 20 19.18 -3.23 -17.80
C LYS A 20 18.13 -2.14 -17.64
N GLN A 21 18.12 -1.14 -18.52
CA GLN A 21 17.11 -0.09 -18.52
C GLN A 21 15.71 -0.66 -18.79
N ALA A 22 15.57 -1.52 -19.81
CA ALA A 22 14.30 -2.17 -20.13
C ALA A 22 13.79 -3.06 -18.98
N ALA A 23 14.68 -3.79 -18.31
CA ALA A 23 14.34 -4.60 -17.13
C ALA A 23 13.89 -3.73 -15.95
N GLY A 24 14.52 -2.57 -15.75
CA GLY A 24 14.13 -1.58 -14.75
C GLY A 24 12.73 -1.02 -15.01
N LEU A 25 12.45 -0.59 -16.24
CA LEU A 25 11.13 -0.09 -16.63
C LEU A 25 10.04 -1.16 -16.46
N ALA A 26 10.28 -2.38 -16.94
CA ALA A 26 9.34 -3.49 -16.78
C ALA A 26 9.06 -3.83 -15.30
N ALA A 27 10.09 -3.72 -14.45
CA ALA A 27 9.95 -3.92 -13.01
C ALA A 27 9.08 -2.84 -12.35
N GLU A 28 9.26 -1.57 -12.75
CA GLU A 28 8.47 -0.46 -12.23
C GLU A 28 7.00 -0.55 -12.66
N GLU A 29 6.74 -0.81 -13.94
CA GLU A 29 5.39 -0.98 -14.48
C GLU A 29 4.64 -2.13 -13.79
N ALA A 30 5.31 -3.27 -13.59
CA ALA A 30 4.72 -4.42 -12.91
C ALA A 30 4.44 -4.16 -11.40
N ALA A 31 5.26 -3.33 -10.74
CA ALA A 31 5.08 -2.98 -9.34
C ALA A 31 4.01 -1.90 -9.11
N LEU A 32 3.76 -1.05 -10.11
CA LEU A 32 2.86 0.09 -10.06
C LEU A 32 1.44 -0.22 -9.53
N PRO A 33 0.73 -1.27 -9.99
CA PRO A 33 -0.62 -1.57 -9.48
C PRO A 33 -0.63 -1.89 -7.98
N PHE A 34 0.42 -2.55 -7.46
CA PHE A 34 0.52 -2.86 -6.04
C PHE A 34 0.84 -1.62 -5.19
N LYS A 35 1.68 -0.71 -5.71
CA LYS A 35 1.94 0.59 -5.07
C LYS A 35 0.65 1.42 -4.99
N GLN A 36 -0.12 1.48 -6.07
CA GLN A 36 -1.42 2.17 -6.09
C GLN A 36 -2.43 1.51 -5.15
N ALA A 37 -2.51 0.17 -5.12
CA ALA A 37 -3.39 -0.54 -4.20
C ALA A 37 -3.04 -0.25 -2.74
N ARG A 38 -1.75 -0.13 -2.40
CA ARG A 38 -1.31 0.30 -1.08
C ARG A 38 -1.82 1.69 -0.73
N LEU A 39 -1.71 2.66 -1.64
CA LEU A 39 -2.20 4.02 -1.42
C LEU A 39 -3.72 4.04 -1.18
N ARG A 40 -4.50 3.33 -2.00
CA ARG A 40 -5.96 3.21 -1.81
C ARG A 40 -6.30 2.56 -0.46
N ALA A 41 -5.54 1.55 -0.04
CA ALA A 41 -5.72 0.92 1.26
C ALA A 41 -5.38 1.88 2.42
N GLU A 42 -4.31 2.67 2.30
CA GLU A 42 -3.95 3.70 3.28
C GLU A 42 -5.03 4.79 3.38
N GLU A 43 -5.59 5.24 2.24
CA GLU A 43 -6.71 6.19 2.20
C GLU A 43 -7.96 5.62 2.87
N ALA A 44 -8.35 4.38 2.52
CA ALA A 44 -9.48 3.70 3.14
C ALA A 44 -9.31 3.54 4.66
N MET A 45 -8.10 3.19 5.11
CA MET A 45 -7.75 3.13 6.53
C MET A 45 -7.94 4.49 7.21
N ARG A 46 -7.41 5.57 6.62
CA ARG A 46 -7.57 6.92 7.16
C ARG A 46 -9.03 7.35 7.23
N ASN A 47 -9.82 7.05 6.20
CA ASN A 47 -11.24 7.35 6.16
C ASN A 47 -12.00 6.64 7.29
N ASN A 48 -11.73 5.35 7.49
CA ASN A 48 -12.30 4.59 8.61
C ASN A 48 -11.91 5.19 9.97
N LEU A 49 -10.65 5.57 10.17
CA LEU A 49 -10.21 6.23 11.42
C LEU A 49 -10.90 7.58 11.63
N THR A 50 -11.09 8.37 10.58
CA THR A 50 -11.82 9.64 10.65
C THR A 50 -13.28 9.42 11.02
N GLN A 51 -13.96 8.46 10.40
CA GLN A 51 -15.34 8.12 10.74
C GLN A 51 -15.47 7.63 12.19
N ALA A 52 -14.54 6.77 12.64
CA ALA A 52 -14.49 6.33 14.04
C ALA A 52 -14.35 7.52 15.01
N LYS A 53 -13.48 8.49 14.70
CA LYS A 53 -13.30 9.70 15.52
C LYS A 53 -14.54 10.58 15.55
N VAL A 54 -15.18 10.81 14.42
CA VAL A 54 -16.41 11.63 14.34
C VAL A 54 -17.52 10.99 15.18
N LEU A 55 -17.71 9.68 15.06
CA LEU A 55 -18.67 8.95 15.88
C LEU A 55 -18.30 8.99 17.36
N ALA A 56 -17.04 8.78 17.72
CA ALA A 56 -16.58 8.86 19.11
C ALA A 56 -16.85 10.23 19.74
N THR A 57 -16.65 11.33 18.99
CA THR A 57 -16.99 12.68 19.44
C THR A 57 -18.50 12.83 19.68
N ARG A 58 -19.33 12.31 18.77
CA ARG A 58 -20.81 12.33 18.94
C ARG A 58 -21.24 11.51 20.15
N VAL A 59 -20.67 10.32 20.34
CA VAL A 59 -20.90 9.46 21.51
C VAL A 59 -20.57 10.20 22.80
N GLY A 60 -19.42 10.88 22.86
CA GLY A 60 -19.03 11.68 24.01
C GLY A 60 -20.06 12.76 24.34
N ARG A 61 -20.54 13.49 23.33
CA ARG A 61 -21.58 14.52 23.50
C ARG A 61 -22.91 13.93 23.99
N LEU A 62 -23.38 12.84 23.41
CA LEU A 62 -24.64 12.19 23.81
C LEU A 62 -24.57 11.68 25.26
N LYS A 63 -23.45 11.04 25.63
CA LYS A 63 -23.22 10.59 27.01
C LYS A 63 -23.21 11.76 27.99
N GLN A 64 -22.58 12.88 27.64
CA GLN A 64 -22.58 14.07 28.48
C GLN A 64 -24.00 14.63 28.66
N GLN A 65 -24.76 14.78 27.57
CA GLN A 65 -26.15 15.26 27.63
C GLN A 65 -27.05 14.33 28.46
N ALA A 66 -26.90 13.01 28.31
CA ALA A 66 -27.63 12.04 29.13
C ALA A 66 -27.28 12.15 30.62
N LEU A 67 -26.01 12.36 30.96
CA LEU A 67 -25.57 12.57 32.35
C LEU A 67 -26.11 13.88 32.92
N GLU A 68 -26.16 14.95 32.14
CA GLU A 68 -26.76 16.23 32.53
C GLU A 68 -28.27 16.06 32.80
N MET A 69 -29.02 15.45 31.87
CA MET A 69 -30.44 15.13 32.07
C MET A 69 -30.68 14.24 33.29
N ALA A 70 -29.82 13.24 33.52
CA ALA A 70 -29.94 12.38 34.70
C ALA A 70 -29.74 13.17 36.00
N ARG A 71 -28.80 14.12 36.03
CA ARG A 71 -28.59 15.02 37.19
C ARG A 71 -29.78 15.94 37.42
N GLU A 72 -30.30 16.55 36.36
CA GLU A 72 -31.49 17.40 36.45
C GLU A 72 -32.72 16.61 36.90
N SER A 73 -32.86 15.36 36.46
CA SER A 73 -33.93 14.47 36.92
C SER A 73 -33.88 14.24 38.43
N GLN A 74 -32.68 14.08 39.01
CA GLN A 74 -32.53 13.92 40.46
C GLN A 74 -32.92 15.20 41.21
N ALA A 75 -32.65 16.38 40.63
CA ALA A 75 -33.10 17.64 41.20
C ALA A 75 -34.65 17.75 41.14
N ALA A 76 -35.28 17.36 40.03
CA ALA A 76 -36.74 17.33 39.90
C ALA A 76 -37.40 16.35 40.88
N GLN A 77 -36.78 15.18 41.14
CA GLN A 77 -37.25 14.25 42.18
C GLN A 77 -37.26 14.91 43.56
N ARG A 78 -36.21 15.66 43.91
CA ARG A 78 -36.12 16.38 45.20
C ARG A 78 -37.16 17.49 45.34
N GLN A 79 -37.67 18.01 44.23
CA GLN A 79 -38.73 19.02 44.20
C GLN A 79 -40.15 18.42 44.15
N ASN A 80 -40.28 17.10 44.38
CA ASN A 80 -41.54 16.35 44.28
C ASN A 80 -42.21 16.38 42.88
N SER A 81 -41.49 16.78 41.82
CA SER A 81 -41.96 16.59 40.43
C SER A 81 -41.50 15.22 39.90
N THR A 82 -42.11 14.16 40.41
CA THR A 82 -41.73 12.77 40.08
C THR A 82 -42.00 12.42 38.62
N THR A 83 -43.11 12.89 38.05
CA THR A 83 -43.45 12.65 36.65
C THR A 83 -42.42 13.25 35.69
N ASP A 84 -41.98 14.49 35.93
CA ASP A 84 -40.98 15.13 35.08
C ASP A 84 -39.62 14.47 35.23
N ALA A 85 -39.24 14.11 36.46
CA ALA A 85 -38.02 13.35 36.70
C ALA A 85 -38.01 12.01 35.95
N HIS A 86 -39.12 11.28 35.92
CA HIS A 86 -39.22 10.04 35.16
C HIS A 86 -39.06 10.27 33.66
N ARG A 87 -39.71 11.29 33.08
CA ARG A 87 -39.53 11.66 31.67
C ARG A 87 -38.08 12.00 31.33
N MET A 88 -37.39 12.74 32.20
CA MET A 88 -35.98 13.08 32.03
C MET A 88 -35.08 11.84 32.10
N GLN A 89 -35.37 10.90 33.01
CA GLN A 89 -34.62 9.64 33.10
C GLN A 89 -34.81 8.76 31.87
N ASP A 90 -36.03 8.66 31.36
CA ASP A 90 -36.31 7.90 30.14
C ASP A 90 -35.62 8.54 28.92
N SER A 91 -35.63 9.88 28.83
CA SER A 91 -34.91 10.61 27.79
C SER A 91 -33.39 10.40 27.88
N ALA A 92 -32.83 10.45 29.09
CA ALA A 92 -31.42 10.17 29.33
C ALA A 92 -31.03 8.73 28.93
N ARG A 93 -31.90 7.75 29.22
CA ARG A 93 -31.68 6.35 28.82
C ARG A 93 -31.67 6.18 27.31
N GLU A 94 -32.59 6.83 26.60
CA GLU A 94 -32.63 6.77 25.13
C GLU A 94 -31.36 7.37 24.52
N LEU A 95 -30.90 8.52 25.02
CA LEU A 95 -29.62 9.12 24.59
C LEU A 95 -28.42 8.20 24.85
N MET A 96 -28.39 7.50 25.99
CA MET A 96 -27.34 6.53 26.30
C MET A 96 -27.37 5.32 25.36
N LYS A 97 -28.57 4.86 25.01
CA LYS A 97 -28.75 3.75 24.07
C LYS A 97 -28.29 4.13 22.67
N GLU A 98 -28.66 5.32 22.17
CA GLU A 98 -28.15 5.86 20.90
C GLU A 98 -26.61 5.98 20.95
N ALA A 99 -26.06 6.52 22.05
CA ALA A 99 -24.62 6.62 22.22
C ALA A 99 -23.93 5.25 22.19
N GLN A 100 -24.53 4.21 22.76
CA GLN A 100 -23.98 2.85 22.76
C GLN A 100 -24.01 2.20 21.38
N GLU A 101 -25.05 2.47 20.59
CA GLU A 101 -25.13 2.03 19.20
C GLU A 101 -24.03 2.69 18.35
N LEU A 102 -23.90 4.01 18.45
CA LEU A 102 -22.85 4.76 17.74
C LEU A 102 -21.43 4.36 18.20
N GLU A 103 -21.24 4.05 19.47
CA GLU A 103 -19.97 3.54 19.99
C GLU A 103 -19.61 2.19 19.35
N SER A 104 -20.60 1.32 19.16
CA SER A 104 -20.41 0.02 18.51
C SER A 104 -20.01 0.20 17.05
N GLN A 105 -20.64 1.14 16.35
CA GLN A 105 -20.26 1.51 14.97
C GLN A 105 -18.84 2.10 14.92
N ALA A 106 -18.48 3.00 15.83
CA ALA A 106 -17.15 3.60 15.92
C ALA A 106 -16.06 2.53 16.11
N LYS A 107 -16.29 1.57 17.00
CA LYS A 107 -15.40 0.41 17.20
C LYS A 107 -15.29 -0.45 15.95
N GLY A 108 -16.38 -0.62 15.19
CA GLY A 108 -16.37 -1.30 13.90
C GLY A 108 -15.42 -0.65 12.90
N PHE A 109 -15.51 0.67 12.72
CA PHE A 109 -14.60 1.43 11.86
C PHE A 109 -13.15 1.35 12.32
N GLN A 110 -12.91 1.43 13.64
CA GLN A 110 -11.57 1.27 14.19
C GLN A 110 -10.98 -0.11 13.86
N ARG A 111 -11.74 -1.19 14.05
CA ARG A 111 -11.30 -2.55 13.71
C ARG A 111 -11.01 -2.70 12.21
N MET A 112 -11.83 -2.11 11.33
CA MET A 112 -11.58 -2.14 9.88
C MET A 112 -10.29 -1.40 9.50
N ALA A 113 -9.99 -0.28 10.17
CA ALA A 113 -8.73 0.43 9.98
C ALA A 113 -7.53 -0.40 10.47
N GLU A 114 -7.64 -1.04 11.63
CA GLU A 114 -6.58 -1.91 12.18
C GLU A 114 -6.32 -3.13 11.29
N ALA A 115 -7.37 -3.77 10.78
CA ALA A 115 -7.25 -4.88 9.83
C ALA A 115 -6.54 -4.44 8.54
N THR A 116 -6.92 -3.28 7.99
CA THR A 116 -6.26 -2.71 6.81
C THR A 116 -4.79 -2.42 7.09
N ARG A 117 -4.46 -1.82 8.24
CA ARG A 117 -3.09 -1.52 8.68
C ARG A 117 -2.23 -2.77 8.73
N GLY A 118 -2.75 -3.86 9.31
CA GLY A 118 -2.05 -5.14 9.38
C GLY A 118 -1.75 -5.74 8.00
N GLY A 119 -2.62 -5.48 7.01
CA GLY A 119 -2.45 -5.96 5.64
C GLY A 119 -1.51 -5.12 4.76
N LEU A 120 -1.14 -3.89 5.14
CA LEU A 120 -0.40 -2.97 4.25
C LEU A 120 0.96 -3.52 3.79
N GLY A 121 1.63 -4.33 4.63
CA GLY A 121 2.92 -4.93 4.29
C GLY A 121 2.89 -5.87 3.08
N ILE A 122 1.73 -6.50 2.81
CA ILE A 122 1.62 -7.47 1.71
C ILE A 122 1.77 -6.81 0.34
N TYR A 123 1.37 -5.54 0.20
CA TYR A 123 1.47 -4.82 -1.06
C TYR A 123 2.93 -4.58 -1.46
N ALA A 124 3.79 -4.25 -0.50
CA ALA A 124 5.22 -4.07 -0.74
C ALA A 124 5.88 -5.40 -1.17
N LEU A 125 5.52 -6.50 -0.52
CA LEU A 125 6.01 -7.83 -0.89
C LEU A 125 5.56 -8.24 -2.29
N ARG A 126 4.28 -8.02 -2.63
CA ARG A 126 3.74 -8.32 -3.96
C ARG A 126 4.33 -7.42 -5.05
N ALA A 127 4.53 -6.14 -4.75
CA ALA A 127 5.21 -5.20 -5.65
C ALA A 127 6.63 -5.68 -5.97
N LYS A 128 7.39 -6.10 -4.95
CA LYS A 128 8.74 -6.65 -5.13
C LYS A 128 8.73 -7.93 -5.96
N ALA A 129 7.84 -8.87 -5.66
CA ALA A 129 7.73 -10.13 -6.41
C ALA A 129 7.38 -9.88 -7.90
N ALA A 130 6.45 -8.96 -8.17
CA ALA A 130 6.08 -8.58 -9.54
C ALA A 130 7.24 -7.90 -10.27
N ALA A 131 7.93 -6.97 -9.62
CA ALA A 131 9.12 -6.30 -10.14
C ALA A 131 10.22 -7.31 -10.52
N THR A 132 10.56 -8.22 -9.59
CA THR A 132 11.59 -9.23 -9.82
C THR A 132 11.23 -10.15 -10.99
N ARG A 133 9.97 -10.61 -11.07
CA ARG A 133 9.52 -11.48 -12.15
C ARG A 133 9.53 -10.78 -13.50
N ALA A 134 9.14 -9.50 -13.55
CA ALA A 134 9.17 -8.71 -14.79
C ALA A 134 10.62 -8.44 -15.24
N ALA A 135 11.51 -8.06 -14.32
CA ALA A 135 12.93 -7.88 -14.60
C ALA A 135 13.57 -9.17 -15.15
N GLN A 136 13.29 -10.33 -14.54
CA GLN A 136 13.80 -11.64 -15.00
C GLN A 136 13.31 -12.06 -16.38
N ARG A 137 12.11 -11.62 -16.80
CA ARG A 137 11.61 -11.90 -18.16
C ARG A 137 12.37 -11.12 -19.22
N VAL A 138 12.79 -9.90 -18.90
CA VAL A 138 13.53 -9.02 -19.82
C VAL A 138 15.02 -9.32 -19.79
N ASN A 139 15.56 -9.64 -18.61
CA ASN A 139 16.94 -10.05 -18.41
C ASN A 139 17.03 -11.37 -17.62
N PRO A 140 16.90 -12.53 -18.29
CA PRO A 140 16.99 -13.84 -17.63
C PRO A 140 18.42 -14.18 -17.15
N GLY A 141 19.45 -13.55 -17.74
CA GLY A 141 20.85 -13.79 -17.40
C GLY A 141 21.38 -12.97 -16.21
N GLY A 142 20.61 -12.00 -15.72
CA GLY A 142 21.05 -11.08 -14.66
C GLY A 142 22.23 -10.21 -15.09
N ASP A 143 23.12 -9.86 -14.15
CA ASP A 143 24.37 -9.13 -14.44
C ASP A 143 25.46 -10.02 -15.08
N GLY A 144 25.17 -11.28 -15.40
CA GLY A 144 26.11 -12.17 -16.07
C GLY A 144 26.43 -11.65 -17.48
N PRO A 145 27.67 -11.84 -17.98
CA PRO A 145 28.02 -11.42 -19.33
C PRO A 145 27.09 -12.13 -20.32
N LEU A 146 26.22 -11.36 -20.99
CA LEU A 146 25.56 -11.79 -22.21
C LEU A 146 26.62 -12.48 -23.08
N LEU A 147 26.30 -13.70 -23.50
CA LEU A 147 27.14 -14.58 -24.34
C LEU A 147 27.98 -13.72 -25.28
N LEU A 148 29.30 -13.73 -25.08
CA LEU A 148 30.23 -13.03 -25.97
C LEU A 148 29.84 -13.35 -27.41
N PRO A 149 29.76 -12.34 -28.30
CA PRO A 149 29.50 -12.61 -29.71
C PRO A 149 30.47 -13.68 -30.20
N PRO A 150 30.01 -14.66 -30.99
CA PRO A 150 30.87 -15.75 -31.43
C PRO A 150 32.13 -15.16 -32.07
N PRO A 151 33.32 -15.70 -31.76
CA PRO A 151 34.57 -15.13 -32.23
C PRO A 151 34.54 -15.00 -33.76
N PRO A 152 35.10 -13.91 -34.32
CA PRO A 152 35.13 -13.73 -35.76
C PRO A 152 35.82 -14.93 -36.42
N PRO A 153 35.36 -15.36 -37.62
CA PRO A 153 35.90 -16.52 -38.29
C PRO A 153 37.42 -16.37 -38.49
N PRO A 154 38.20 -17.47 -38.38
CA PRO A 154 39.65 -17.41 -38.48
C PRO A 154 40.05 -16.83 -39.83
N LEU A 155 41.02 -15.89 -39.79
CA LEU A 155 41.62 -15.31 -40.98
C LEU A 155 42.19 -16.44 -41.84
N ARG A 156 41.70 -16.56 -43.09
CA ARG A 156 42.23 -17.54 -44.04
C ARG A 156 43.72 -17.26 -44.24
N PRO A 157 44.61 -18.26 -44.11
CA PRO A 157 46.02 -18.04 -44.39
C PRO A 157 46.19 -17.65 -45.86
N ALA A 158 46.96 -16.59 -46.11
CA ALA A 158 47.29 -16.14 -47.45
C ALA A 158 47.89 -17.31 -48.27
N PRO A 159 47.56 -17.44 -49.57
CA PRO A 159 48.13 -18.49 -50.40
C PRO A 159 49.65 -18.36 -50.39
N ARG A 160 50.35 -19.42 -49.96
CA ARG A 160 51.81 -19.51 -50.07
C ARG A 160 52.14 -19.55 -51.57
N GLY A 161 52.45 -18.39 -52.14
CA GLY A 161 53.07 -18.31 -53.45
C GLY A 161 54.42 -19.02 -53.37
N SER A 162 54.53 -20.15 -54.06
CA SER A 162 55.77 -20.87 -54.29
C SER A 162 56.71 -19.99 -55.14
N ALA A 163 57.74 -19.43 -54.52
CA ALA A 163 58.90 -18.94 -55.25
C ALA A 163 59.74 -20.15 -55.68
N LYS A 164 59.80 -20.39 -56.98
CA LYS A 164 60.86 -21.17 -57.64
C LYS A 164 61.98 -20.21 -58.04
#